data_AF-A0A7C6QSW5-F1
#
_entry.id   AF-A0A7C6QSW5-F1
#
_cell.length_a   1.000
_cell.length_b   1.000
_cell.length_c   1.000
_cell.angle_alpha   90.00
_cell.angle_beta   90.00
_cell.angle_gamma   90.00
#
_symmetry.space_group_name_H-M   'P 1'
#
loop_
_entity.id
_entity.type
_entity.pdbx_description
1 polymer ?
#
loop_
_entity_poly.entity_id
_entity_poly.type
_entity_poly.pdbx_seq_one_letter_code
_entity_poly.pdbx_strand_id
1 'polypeptide(L)'
;MFDPNTRCVYLAELCPPSGFTLDRAIATTFSLDLLALLMAPVSMVFSDLQDREAPLQNPVALLESLRQTAGRFAVFCQEGRILVPRADTLLYSYLERA
;
A
#
# COMPACT_ATOMS: atom_id res chain seq x y z
N MET A 1 -18.41 -11.26 7.76
CA MET A 1 -17.37 -11.21 8.79
C MET A 1 -16.34 -12.26 8.43
N PHE A 2 -15.05 -11.91 8.36
CA PHE A 2 -14.00 -12.89 8.04
C PHE A 2 -13.99 -14.02 9.07
N ASP A 3 -13.82 -15.27 8.63
CA ASP A 3 -13.67 -16.41 9.53
C ASP A 3 -12.32 -16.29 10.26
N PRO A 4 -12.30 -16.24 11.61
CA PRO A 4 -11.07 -16.08 12.39
C PRO A 4 -10.05 -17.22 12.18
N ASN A 5 -10.48 -18.38 11.68
CA ASN A 5 -9.59 -19.51 11.39
C ASN A 5 -9.07 -19.52 9.96
N THR A 6 -9.65 -18.69 9.07
CA THR A 6 -9.21 -18.58 7.69
C THR A 6 -8.08 -17.57 7.60
N ARG A 7 -6.90 -18.02 7.16
CA ARG A 7 -5.76 -17.15 6.88
C ARG A 7 -5.82 -16.68 5.44
N CYS A 8 -5.85 -15.36 5.25
CA CYS A 8 -5.72 -14.73 3.95
C CYS A 8 -4.38 -14.00 3.82
N VAL A 9 -3.91 -13.83 2.59
CA VAL A 9 -2.77 -12.96 2.30
C VAL A 9 -3.27 -11.53 2.29
N TYR A 10 -2.78 -10.71 3.22
CA TYR A 10 -3.25 -9.34 3.42
C TYR A 10 -3.27 -8.50 2.14
N LEU A 11 -2.20 -8.57 1.34
CA LEU A 11 -2.07 -7.81 0.09
C LEU A 11 -3.05 -8.26 -1.00
N ALA A 12 -3.50 -9.51 -0.97
CA ALA A 12 -4.47 -10.03 -1.93
C ALA A 12 -5.88 -9.49 -1.63
N GLU A 13 -6.21 -9.28 -0.36
CA GLU A 13 -7.49 -8.68 0.07
C GLU A 13 -7.59 -7.19 -0.25
N LEU A 14 -6.47 -6.53 -0.59
CA LEU A 14 -6.45 -5.15 -1.09
C LEU A 14 -6.76 -5.06 -2.59
N CYS A 15 -6.81 -6.18 -3.29
CA CYS A 15 -7.16 -6.23 -4.69
C CYS A 15 -8.69 -6.29 -4.81
N PRO A 16 -9.35 -5.26 -5.36
CA PRO A 16 -10.79 -5.28 -5.51
C PRO A 16 -11.24 -6.37 -6.51
N PRO A 17 -12.45 -6.93 -6.36
CA PRO A 17 -13.01 -7.85 -7.33
C PRO A 17 -13.26 -7.15 -8.68
N SER A 18 -13.41 -7.94 -9.75
CA SER A 18 -13.64 -7.42 -11.10
C SER A 18 -14.84 -6.47 -11.15
N GLY A 19 -14.67 -5.32 -11.80
CA GLY A 19 -15.68 -4.27 -11.91
C GLY A 19 -15.74 -3.31 -10.72
N PHE A 20 -14.89 -3.49 -9.71
CA PHE A 20 -14.80 -2.60 -8.54
C PHE A 20 -13.42 -1.93 -8.46
N THR A 21 -13.38 -0.76 -7.82
CA THR A 21 -12.16 -0.04 -7.50
C THR A 21 -12.05 0.16 -6.00
N LEU A 22 -10.84 0.08 -5.45
CA LEU A 22 -10.60 0.34 -4.04
C LEU A 22 -10.39 1.86 -3.83
N ASP A 23 -11.40 2.52 -3.25
CA ASP A 23 -11.38 3.96 -2.97
C ASP A 23 -10.67 4.30 -1.64
N ARG A 24 -10.91 3.49 -0.61
CA ARG A 24 -10.34 3.67 0.73
C ARG A 24 -10.06 2.32 1.37
N ALA A 25 -8.97 2.21 2.11
CA ALA A 25 -8.70 1.04 2.95
C ALA A 25 -8.24 1.43 4.35
N ILE A 26 -8.74 0.67 5.33
CA ILE A 26 -8.42 0.83 6.74
C ILE A 26 -7.76 -0.46 7.21
N ALA A 27 -6.61 -0.31 7.86
CA ALA A 27 -5.79 -1.41 8.34
C ALA A 27 -5.51 -1.28 9.83
N THR A 28 -5.39 -2.42 10.50
CA THR A 28 -4.91 -2.49 11.88
C THR A 28 -3.75 -3.47 11.97
N THR A 29 -2.63 -3.07 12.55
CA THR A 29 -1.49 -3.96 12.79
C THR A 29 -0.87 -3.67 14.16
N PHE A 30 -0.30 -4.67 14.82
CA PHE A 30 0.38 -4.44 16.09
C PHE A 30 1.68 -3.65 15.91
N SER A 31 2.42 -3.91 14.85
CA SER A 31 3.66 -3.21 14.50
C SER A 31 3.67 -2.81 13.04
N LEU A 32 4.29 -1.67 12.75
CA LEU A 32 4.33 -1.09 11.43
C LEU A 32 5.77 -0.86 10.99
N ASP A 33 6.14 -1.43 9.86
CA ASP A 33 7.35 -1.07 9.12
C ASP A 33 6.89 -0.28 7.88
N LEU A 34 7.43 0.93 7.69
CA LEU A 34 6.99 1.81 6.60
C LEU A 34 7.37 1.27 5.22
N LEU A 35 8.48 0.56 5.08
CA LEU A 35 8.87 -0.07 3.82
C LEU A 35 7.94 -1.22 3.47
N ALA A 36 7.63 -2.08 4.45
CA ALA A 36 6.66 -3.16 4.31
C ALA A 36 5.27 -2.62 3.99
N LEU A 37 4.87 -1.49 4.59
CA LEU A 37 3.61 -0.83 4.30
C LEU A 37 3.48 -0.44 2.83
N LEU A 38 4.56 -0.03 2.16
CA LEU A 38 4.50 0.35 0.73
C LEU A 38 4.04 -0.79 -0.18
N MET A 39 4.17 -2.05 0.24
CA MET A 39 3.66 -3.18 -0.52
C MET A 39 2.14 -3.12 -0.73
N ALA A 40 1.39 -2.51 0.21
CA ALA A 40 -0.05 -2.34 0.10
C ALA A 40 -0.46 -1.43 -1.09
N PRO A 41 -0.05 -0.15 -1.16
CA PRO A 41 -0.35 0.71 -2.31
C PRO A 41 0.30 0.20 -3.60
N VAL A 42 1.47 -0.46 -3.54
CA VAL A 42 2.05 -1.13 -4.72
C VAL A 42 1.10 -2.21 -5.26
N SER A 43 0.63 -3.14 -4.41
CA SER A 43 -0.31 -4.18 -4.82
C SER A 43 -1.57 -3.61 -5.48
N MET A 44 -2.08 -2.51 -4.94
CA MET A 44 -3.25 -1.80 -5.47
C MET A 44 -2.98 -1.21 -6.86
N VAL A 45 -1.86 -0.48 -7.05
CA VAL A 45 -1.47 0.06 -8.35
C VAL A 45 -1.34 -1.06 -9.38
N PHE A 46 -0.63 -2.14 -9.06
CA PHE A 46 -0.42 -3.28 -9.96
C PHE A 46 -1.69 -4.11 -10.23
N SER A 47 -2.72 -3.99 -9.40
CA SER A 47 -4.00 -4.66 -9.63
C SER A 47 -4.92 -3.90 -10.57
N ASP A 48 -4.75 -2.57 -10.67
CA ASP A 48 -5.53 -1.73 -11.59
C ASP A 48 -5.00 -1.77 -13.04
N LEU A 49 -3.77 -2.29 -13.23
CA LEU A 49 -3.09 -2.30 -14.51
C LEU A 49 -3.42 -3.56 -15.32
N GLN A 50 -3.79 -3.36 -16.59
CA GLN A 50 -3.95 -4.46 -17.56
C GLN A 50 -2.61 -5.11 -17.94
N ASP A 51 -1.54 -4.31 -18.02
CA ASP A 51 -0.17 -4.77 -18.24
C ASP A 51 0.69 -4.40 -17.03
N ARG A 52 1.24 -5.41 -16.37
CA ARG A 52 2.06 -5.25 -15.16
C ARG A 52 3.49 -4.80 -15.46
N GLU A 53 3.96 -4.93 -16.70
CA GLU A 53 5.32 -4.51 -17.09
C GLU A 53 5.36 -3.06 -17.57
N ALA A 54 4.27 -2.54 -18.13
CA ALA A 54 4.16 -1.16 -18.60
C ALA A 54 4.59 -0.06 -17.58
N PRO A 55 4.25 -0.15 -16.27
CA PRO A 55 4.64 0.86 -15.29
C PRO A 55 6.12 0.84 -14.95
N LEU A 56 6.77 -0.33 -15.09
CA LEU A 56 8.21 -0.47 -14.86
C LEU A 56 9.03 0.27 -15.92
N GLN A 57 8.41 0.54 -17.08
CA GLN A 57 9.03 1.33 -18.16
C GLN A 57 8.96 2.84 -17.90
N ASN A 58 8.11 3.29 -16.96
CA ASN A 58 8.00 4.70 -16.56
C ASN A 58 8.00 4.85 -15.03
N PRO A 59 9.20 4.87 -14.40
CA PRO A 59 9.35 4.94 -12.95
C PRO A 59 8.67 6.16 -12.30
N VAL A 60 8.61 7.29 -13.01
CA VAL A 60 7.97 8.52 -12.51
C VAL A 60 6.46 8.35 -12.44
N ALA A 61 5.85 7.78 -13.48
CA ALA A 61 4.41 7.48 -13.48
C ALA A 61 4.03 6.47 -12.39
N LEU A 62 4.89 5.47 -12.16
CA LEU A 62 4.72 4.52 -11.06
C LEU A 62 4.76 5.23 -9.69
N LEU A 63 5.76 6.10 -9.47
CA LEU A 63 5.87 6.88 -8.23
C LEU A 63 4.65 7.78 -7.98
N GLU A 64 4.16 8.49 -8.99
CA GLU A 64 2.95 9.31 -8.86
C GLU A 64 1.72 8.45 -8.55
N SER A 65 1.59 7.28 -9.19
CA SER A 65 0.49 6.35 -8.94
C SER A 65 0.54 5.82 -7.49
N LEU A 66 1.74 5.51 -6.99
CA LEU A 66 1.96 5.12 -5.60
C LEU A 66 1.58 6.24 -4.63
N ARG A 67 1.99 7.49 -4.90
CA ARG A 67 1.66 8.66 -4.06
C ARG A 67 0.15 8.88 -3.98
N GLN A 68 -0.55 8.79 -5.10
CA GLN A 68 -2.01 8.92 -5.14
C GLN A 68 -2.71 7.80 -4.36
N THR A 69 -2.20 6.58 -4.48
CA THR A 69 -2.77 5.40 -3.84
C THR A 69 -2.47 5.36 -2.34
N ALA A 70 -1.29 5.80 -1.90
CA ALA A 70 -0.93 5.89 -0.49
C ALA A 70 -1.91 6.80 0.28
N GLY A 71 -2.40 7.88 -0.33
CA GLY A 71 -3.42 8.76 0.25
C GLY A 71 -4.78 8.10 0.52
N ARG A 72 -5.03 6.90 -0.03
CA ARG A 72 -6.26 6.11 0.16
C ARG A 72 -6.18 5.15 1.35
N PHE A 73 -5.00 4.97 1.95
CA PHE A 73 -4.74 3.96 2.96
C PHE A 73 -4.57 4.58 4.35
N ALA A 74 -5.30 4.08 5.34
CA ALA A 74 -5.16 4.49 6.74
C ALA A 74 -4.78 3.28 7.60
N VAL A 75 -3.66 3.38 8.32
CA VAL A 75 -3.17 2.30 9.19
C VAL A 75 -3.18 2.74 10.64
N PHE A 76 -3.87 1.97 11.47
CA PHE A 76 -3.81 2.07 12.91
C PHE A 76 -2.83 1.04 13.44
N CYS A 77 -1.89 1.49 14.27
CA CYS A 77 -0.94 0.60 14.93
C CYS A 77 -0.72 0.99 16.38
N GLN A 78 -0.11 0.08 17.14
CA GLN A 78 0.19 0.32 18.54
C GLN A 78 1.17 1.49 18.68
N GLU A 79 0.94 2.34 19.67
CA GLU A 79 1.84 3.42 20.03
C GLU A 79 3.27 2.89 20.27
N GLY A 80 4.27 3.59 19.73
CA GLY A 80 5.67 3.18 19.83
C GLY A 80 6.06 1.93 19.02
N ARG A 81 5.15 1.37 18.21
CA ARG A 81 5.42 0.21 17.34
C ARG A 81 5.53 0.55 15.86
N ILE A 82 5.89 1.80 15.55
CA ILE A 82 6.31 2.20 14.21
C ILE A 82 7.83 2.08 14.14
N LEU A 83 8.34 1.21 13.27
CA LEU A 83 9.76 1.08 13.02
C LEU A 83 10.26 2.32 12.26
N VAL A 84 11.25 2.99 12.82
CA VAL A 84 11.94 4.08 12.16
C VAL A 84 12.84 3.49 11.05
N PRO A 85 12.70 3.92 9.80
CA PRO A 85 13.59 3.50 8.73
C PRO A 85 15.04 3.82 9.07
N ARG A 86 15.96 2.87 8.82
CA ARG A 86 17.39 3.05 9.11
C ARG A 86 18.11 3.97 8.13
N ALA A 87 17.49 4.24 6.98
CA ALA A 87 18.05 5.05 5.92
C ALA A 87 17.07 6.16 5.55
N ASP A 88 17.60 7.39 5.49
CA ASP A 88 16.86 8.54 4.97
C ASP A 88 16.61 8.31 3.47
N THR A 89 15.34 8.09 3.12
CA THR A 89 14.95 7.77 1.74
C THR A 89 14.04 8.87 1.21
N LEU A 90 14.43 9.51 0.10
CA LEU A 90 13.62 10.54 -0.59
C LEU A 90 12.21 10.03 -0.97
N LEU A 91 12.06 8.71 -1.07
CA LEU A 91 10.78 8.04 -1.29
C LEU A 91 9.74 8.41 -0.23
N TYR A 92 10.11 8.41 1.06
CA TYR A 92 9.15 8.72 2.13
C TYR A 92 8.70 10.18 2.04
N SER A 93 9.63 11.11 1.88
CA SER A 93 9.30 12.54 1.72
C SER A 93 8.42 12.82 0.50
N TYR A 94 8.61 12.06 -0.59
CA TYR A 94 7.81 12.22 -1.79
C TYR A 94 6.37 11.70 -1.63
N LEU A 95 6.16 10.71 -0.76
CA LEU A 95 4.85 10.12 -0.51
C LEU A 95 4.02 10.92 0.50
N GLU A 96 4.63 11.83 1.26
CA GLU A 96 3.91 12.76 2.12
C GLU A 96 3.07 13.74 1.29
N ARG A 97 1.89 14.11 1.80
CA ARG A 97 1.09 15.17 1.17
C ARG A 97 1.74 16.52 1.45
N ALA A 98 1.88 17.33 0.40
CA ALA A 98 2.23 18.75 0.52
C ALA A 98 1.15 19.55 1.26
#